data_AF-A0A7L4QEC6-F1
#
_entry.id   AF-A0A7L4QEC6-F1
#
_cell.length_a   1.000
_cell.length_b   1.000
_cell.length_c   1.000
_cell.angle_alpha   90.00
_cell.angle_beta   90.00
_cell.angle_gamma   90.00
#
_symmetry.space_group_name_H-M   'P 1'
#
loop_
_entity.id
_entity.type
_entity.pdbx_description
1 polymer ?
#
loop_
_entity_poly.entity_id
_entity_poly.type
_entity_poly.pdbx_seq_one_letter_code
_entity_poly.pdbx_strand_id
1 'polypeptide(L)'
;MDNTNISEVLGVLREEIKKFSVPIVSEVAADRDPYKVLISCVLSLRTKDEVTKKASLKLFERADTANKMINLNESEIEKLIYPVGFYKTKAKRIIEMSHKILDEYGGKVPDTIDELLKLKGVGRKTANIVITLGYSKQGVCVDTHVHRISNRWGYVKTKNPIQTEFALREKLPQEHWIEYNDILVTYGQNVCVPISPKCSICTIEKYCPKISVLKHR
;
A
#
# COMPACT_ATOMS: atom_id res chain seq x y z
N MET A 1 -3.55 -16.70 25.29
CA MET A 1 -3.63 -17.45 24.03
C MET A 1 -2.41 -17.11 23.23
N ASP A 2 -1.64 -18.13 22.90
CA ASP A 2 -0.27 -17.98 22.43
C ASP A 2 -0.26 -17.56 20.96
N ASN A 3 0.18 -16.34 20.70
CA ASN A 3 0.35 -15.79 19.34
C ASN A 3 1.65 -16.32 18.68
N THR A 4 2.21 -17.42 19.20
CA THR A 4 3.46 -18.04 18.74
C THR A 4 3.36 -18.60 17.33
N ASN A 5 2.20 -19.06 16.87
CA ASN A 5 2.08 -19.66 15.53
C ASN A 5 1.45 -18.72 14.49
N ILE A 6 1.99 -17.49 14.38
CA ILE A 6 1.59 -16.51 13.34
C ILE A 6 1.60 -17.13 11.94
N SER A 7 2.57 -17.98 11.64
CA SER A 7 2.75 -18.63 10.34
C SER A 7 1.61 -19.60 10.01
N GLU A 8 1.12 -20.37 10.99
CA GLU A 8 -0.06 -21.23 10.82
C GLU A 8 -1.31 -20.39 10.54
N VAL A 9 -1.53 -19.32 11.31
CA VAL A 9 -2.72 -18.47 11.12
C VAL A 9 -2.68 -17.74 9.79
N LEU A 10 -1.51 -17.26 9.36
CA LEU A 10 -1.33 -16.71 8.01
C LEU A 10 -1.56 -17.77 6.93
N GLY A 11 -1.20 -19.03 7.18
CA GLY A 11 -1.55 -20.16 6.30
C GLY A 11 -3.05 -20.30 6.08
N VAL A 12 -3.83 -20.26 7.16
CA VAL A 12 -5.31 -20.30 7.08
C VAL A 12 -5.85 -19.09 6.31
N LEU A 13 -5.32 -17.90 6.57
CA LEU A 13 -5.73 -16.69 5.88
C LEU A 13 -5.39 -16.72 4.39
N ARG A 14 -4.22 -17.26 3.99
CA ARG A 14 -3.83 -17.41 2.58
C ARG A 14 -4.84 -18.23 1.79
N GLU A 15 -5.33 -19.34 2.36
CA GLU A 15 -6.34 -20.15 1.69
C GLU A 15 -7.70 -19.44 1.62
N GLU A 16 -8.08 -18.73 2.68
CA GLU A 16 -9.36 -18.03 2.71
C GLU A 16 -9.42 -16.88 1.70
N ILE A 17 -8.34 -16.11 1.54
CA ILE A 17 -8.35 -14.95 0.65
C ILE A 17 -8.40 -15.30 -0.84
N LYS A 18 -8.07 -16.54 -1.23
CA LYS A 18 -8.20 -17.00 -2.64
C LYS A 18 -9.64 -16.92 -3.16
N LYS A 19 -10.63 -16.82 -2.26
CA LYS A 19 -12.04 -16.64 -2.59
C LYS A 19 -12.40 -15.20 -2.97
N PHE A 20 -11.48 -14.25 -2.78
CA PHE A 20 -11.72 -12.81 -2.95
C PHE A 20 -10.78 -12.23 -4.02
N SER A 21 -11.17 -11.10 -4.60
CA SER A 21 -10.32 -10.36 -5.56
C SER A 21 -9.22 -9.58 -4.84
N VAL A 22 -7.98 -9.67 -5.34
CA VAL A 22 -6.76 -9.08 -4.76
C VAL A 22 -6.57 -7.61 -5.23
N PRO A 23 -5.96 -6.71 -4.43
CA PRO A 23 -5.70 -5.32 -4.85
C PRO A 23 -4.72 -5.20 -6.04
N ILE A 24 -4.96 -4.23 -6.93
CA ILE A 24 -4.28 -4.11 -8.25
C ILE A 24 -2.91 -3.42 -8.19
N VAL A 25 -2.57 -2.73 -7.10
CA VAL A 25 -1.28 -2.02 -6.97
C VAL A 25 -0.09 -2.96 -7.22
N SER A 26 -0.25 -4.24 -6.91
CA SER A 26 0.74 -5.29 -7.16
C SER A 26 0.96 -5.60 -8.65
N GLU A 27 0.00 -5.33 -9.54
CA GLU A 27 0.14 -5.57 -10.99
C GLU A 27 0.88 -4.46 -11.74
N VAL A 28 0.74 -3.20 -11.31
CA VAL A 28 1.39 -2.06 -12.00
C VAL A 28 2.90 -2.02 -11.70
N ALA A 29 3.35 -2.70 -10.65
CA ALA A 29 4.75 -2.82 -10.26
C ALA A 29 5.51 -3.98 -10.95
N ALA A 30 5.00 -4.52 -12.05
CA ALA A 30 5.58 -5.70 -12.71
C ALA A 30 7.05 -5.53 -13.12
N ASP A 31 7.45 -4.32 -13.54
CA ASP A 31 8.84 -4.00 -13.90
C ASP A 31 9.69 -3.50 -12.71
N ARG A 32 9.10 -3.41 -11.52
CA ARG A 32 9.74 -2.96 -10.27
C ARG A 32 10.48 -1.63 -10.41
N ASP A 33 10.03 -0.73 -11.28
CA ASP A 33 10.62 0.61 -11.38
C ASP A 33 10.12 1.49 -10.22
N PRO A 34 10.99 1.97 -9.31
CA PRO A 34 10.58 2.79 -8.18
C PRO A 34 9.87 4.09 -8.58
N TYR A 35 10.23 4.70 -9.71
CA TYR A 35 9.59 5.91 -10.21
C TYR A 35 8.16 5.61 -10.67
N LYS A 36 7.96 4.56 -11.47
CA LYS A 36 6.61 4.15 -11.89
C LYS A 36 5.74 3.77 -10.70
N VAL A 37 6.28 2.99 -9.76
CA VAL A 37 5.57 2.62 -8.51
C VAL A 37 5.15 3.86 -7.73
N LEU A 38 6.05 4.83 -7.57
CA LEU A 38 5.77 6.09 -6.87
C LEU A 38 4.65 6.88 -7.56
N ILE A 39 4.74 7.11 -8.87
CA ILE A 39 3.73 7.86 -9.62
C ILE A 39 2.38 7.12 -9.61
N SER A 40 2.36 5.80 -9.76
CA SER A 40 1.13 5.00 -9.66
C SER A 40 0.49 5.08 -8.28
N CYS A 41 1.29 5.14 -7.20
CA CYS A 41 0.76 5.40 -5.86
C CYS A 41 0.13 6.79 -5.74
N VAL A 42 0.72 7.82 -6.34
CA VAL A 42 0.12 9.17 -6.38
C VAL A 42 -1.22 9.15 -7.13
N LEU A 43 -1.29 8.43 -8.25
CA LEU A 43 -2.50 8.28 -9.05
C LEU A 43 -3.59 7.48 -8.33
N SER A 44 -3.24 6.46 -7.53
CA SER A 44 -4.22 5.61 -6.81
C SER A 44 -4.97 6.32 -5.68
N LEU A 45 -4.42 7.41 -5.14
CA LEU A 45 -5.06 8.15 -4.04
C LEU A 45 -6.48 8.59 -4.41
N ARG A 46 -7.49 8.02 -3.74
CA ARG A 46 -8.93 8.29 -3.99
C ARG A 46 -9.33 8.04 -5.45
N THR A 47 -8.79 6.99 -6.07
CA THR A 47 -9.13 6.59 -7.44
C THR A 47 -9.27 5.07 -7.49
N LYS A 48 -10.22 4.57 -8.27
CA LYS A 48 -10.40 3.11 -8.43
C LYS A 48 -9.20 2.52 -9.14
N ASP A 49 -8.78 1.36 -8.67
CA ASP A 49 -7.63 0.62 -9.18
C ASP A 49 -7.60 0.45 -10.71
N GLU A 50 -8.73 0.08 -11.34
CA GLU A 50 -8.80 -0.07 -12.80
C GLU A 50 -8.53 1.25 -13.55
N VAL A 51 -9.00 2.37 -13.00
CA VAL A 51 -8.78 3.71 -13.55
C VAL A 51 -7.31 4.09 -13.39
N THR A 52 -6.74 3.81 -12.22
CA THR A 52 -5.32 4.04 -11.93
C THR A 52 -4.42 3.24 -12.86
N LYS A 53 -4.73 1.96 -13.12
CA LYS A 53 -3.96 1.10 -14.03
C LYS A 53 -3.96 1.68 -15.44
N LYS A 54 -5.13 1.97 -16.00
CA LYS A 54 -5.27 2.55 -17.34
C LYS A 54 -4.56 3.90 -17.47
N ALA A 55 -4.67 4.77 -16.47
CA ALA A 55 -4.01 6.08 -16.46
C ALA A 55 -2.48 5.95 -16.35
N SER A 56 -1.99 5.06 -15.49
CA SER A 56 -0.55 4.83 -15.32
C SER A 56 0.09 4.33 -16.62
N LEU A 57 -0.52 3.35 -17.28
CA LEU A 57 -0.01 2.81 -18.54
C LEU A 57 0.08 3.88 -19.63
N LYS A 58 -0.99 4.66 -19.83
CA LYS A 58 -1.00 5.78 -20.80
C LYS A 58 0.06 6.83 -20.49
N LEU A 59 0.23 7.17 -19.21
CA LEU A 59 1.23 8.16 -18.80
C LEU A 59 2.65 7.62 -19.07
N PHE A 60 2.95 6.39 -18.68
CA PHE A 60 4.29 5.81 -18.81
C PHE A 60 4.67 5.48 -20.26
N GLU A 61 3.70 5.19 -21.12
CA GLU A 61 3.93 5.11 -22.57
C GLU A 61 4.47 6.43 -23.13
N ARG A 62 4.02 7.57 -22.57
CA ARG A 62 4.47 8.90 -22.97
C ARG A 62 5.72 9.38 -22.22
N ALA A 63 5.80 9.12 -20.91
CA ALA A 63 6.89 9.53 -20.03
C ALA A 63 6.99 8.60 -18.81
N ASP A 64 8.01 7.76 -18.79
CA ASP A 64 8.26 6.75 -17.75
C ASP A 64 9.39 7.11 -16.77
N THR A 65 10.09 8.22 -16.98
CA THR A 65 11.17 8.68 -16.09
C THR A 65 10.96 10.13 -15.68
N ALA A 66 11.56 10.55 -14.56
CA ALA A 66 11.51 11.94 -14.11
C ALA A 66 11.96 12.92 -15.23
N ASN A 67 13.03 12.58 -15.94
CA ASN A 67 13.55 13.40 -17.05
C ASN A 67 12.55 13.54 -18.20
N LYS A 68 11.84 12.47 -18.57
CA LYS A 68 10.79 12.58 -19.60
C LYS A 68 9.55 13.32 -19.08
N MET A 69 9.21 13.14 -17.80
CA MET A 69 8.00 13.71 -17.19
C MET A 69 8.05 15.24 -17.11
N ILE A 70 9.20 15.82 -16.77
CA ILE A 70 9.35 17.29 -16.71
C ILE A 70 9.26 17.99 -18.08
N ASN A 71 9.38 17.23 -19.17
CA ASN A 71 9.22 17.75 -20.53
C ASN A 71 7.74 17.79 -20.97
N LEU A 72 6.82 17.26 -20.17
CA LEU A 72 5.38 17.38 -20.40
C LEU A 72 4.85 18.64 -19.72
N ASN A 73 3.91 19.33 -20.36
CA ASN A 73 3.14 20.37 -19.66
C ASN A 73 2.02 19.76 -18.81
N GLU A 74 1.50 20.53 -17.85
CA GLU A 74 0.42 20.10 -16.97
C GLU A 74 -0.81 19.61 -17.75
N SER A 75 -1.20 20.29 -18.83
CA SER A 75 -2.38 19.94 -19.64
C SER A 75 -2.23 18.59 -20.35
N GLU A 76 -1.04 18.25 -20.82
CA GLU A 76 -0.75 16.93 -21.39
C GLU A 76 -0.93 15.83 -20.34
N ILE A 77 -0.35 16.00 -19.15
CA ILE A 77 -0.48 15.02 -18.06
C ILE A 77 -1.93 14.89 -17.64
N GLU A 78 -2.65 16.00 -17.49
CA GLU A 78 -4.09 16.01 -17.16
C GLU A 78 -4.90 15.14 -18.13
N LYS A 79 -4.66 15.27 -19.44
CA LYS A 79 -5.33 14.46 -20.47
C LYS A 79 -4.97 12.98 -20.37
N LEU A 80 -3.70 12.66 -20.13
CA LEU A 80 -3.22 11.28 -20.04
C LEU A 80 -3.81 10.55 -18.83
N ILE A 81 -3.96 11.24 -17.70
CA ILE A 81 -4.42 10.62 -16.45
C ILE A 81 -5.92 10.77 -16.20
N TYR A 82 -6.68 11.51 -17.03
CA TYR A 82 -8.14 11.55 -16.91
C TYR A 82 -8.76 10.14 -17.10
N PRO A 83 -9.74 9.70 -16.28
CA PRO A 83 -10.51 10.43 -15.27
C PRO A 83 -10.05 10.20 -13.82
N VAL A 84 -8.74 10.08 -13.56
CA VAL A 84 -8.21 9.94 -12.18
C VAL A 84 -8.77 11.05 -11.28
N GLY A 85 -9.17 10.67 -10.06
CA GLY A 85 -9.71 11.62 -9.09
C GLY A 85 -8.67 12.69 -8.76
N PHE A 86 -9.07 13.96 -8.75
CA PHE A 86 -8.18 15.12 -8.54
C PHE A 86 -7.03 15.21 -9.57
N TYR A 87 -7.26 14.78 -10.82
CA TYR A 87 -6.23 14.74 -11.86
C TYR A 87 -5.46 16.06 -12.03
N LYS A 88 -6.11 17.23 -11.99
CA LYS A 88 -5.41 18.52 -12.11
C LYS A 88 -4.35 18.73 -11.03
N THR A 89 -4.73 18.51 -9.77
CA THR A 89 -3.80 18.61 -8.64
C THR A 89 -2.69 17.55 -8.73
N LYS A 90 -3.03 16.35 -9.19
CA LYS A 90 -2.05 15.26 -9.36
C LYS A 90 -1.07 15.53 -10.51
N ALA A 91 -1.51 16.10 -11.63
CA ALA A 91 -0.65 16.45 -12.75
C ALA A 91 0.45 17.43 -12.32
N LYS A 92 0.06 18.54 -11.68
CA LYS A 92 0.99 19.48 -11.06
C LYS A 92 1.93 18.81 -10.06
N ARG A 93 1.38 17.96 -9.18
CA ARG A 93 2.17 17.21 -8.18
C ARG A 93 3.23 16.30 -8.81
N ILE A 94 2.89 15.62 -9.91
CA ILE A 94 3.80 14.71 -10.61
C ILE A 94 4.98 15.48 -11.20
N ILE A 95 4.72 16.64 -11.80
CA ILE A 95 5.79 17.53 -12.33
C ILE A 95 6.67 18.04 -11.18
N GLU A 96 6.08 18.62 -10.12
CA GLU A 96 6.82 19.10 -8.94
C GLU A 96 7.71 17.99 -8.34
N MET A 97 7.17 16.78 -8.22
CA MET A 97 7.89 15.62 -7.69
C MET A 97 9.03 15.19 -8.62
N SER A 98 8.82 15.24 -9.94
CA SER A 98 9.83 14.86 -10.93
C SER A 98 11.00 15.85 -10.95
N HIS A 99 10.73 17.16 -10.85
CA HIS A 99 11.78 18.15 -10.66
C HIS A 99 12.59 17.88 -9.40
N LYS A 100 11.92 17.71 -8.25
CA LYS A 100 12.61 17.41 -6.98
C LYS A 100 13.48 16.15 -7.05
N ILE A 101 13.00 15.10 -7.72
CA ILE A 101 13.77 13.86 -7.93
C ILE A 101 15.01 14.10 -8.80
N LEU A 102 14.91 14.93 -9.84
CA LEU A 102 16.06 15.28 -10.68
C LEU A 102 17.06 16.14 -9.90
N ASP A 103 16.57 17.19 -9.26
CA ASP A 103 17.41 18.23 -8.64
C ASP A 103 18.12 17.73 -7.38
N GLU A 104 17.41 17.00 -6.50
CA GLU A 104 17.95 16.57 -5.20
C GLU A 104 18.48 15.13 -5.20
N TYR A 105 18.03 14.29 -6.13
CA TYR A 105 18.34 12.85 -6.13
C TYR A 105 18.90 12.33 -7.47
N GLY A 106 19.28 13.24 -8.38
CA GLY A 106 19.93 12.89 -9.65
C GLY A 106 19.07 12.02 -10.57
N GLY A 107 17.75 12.17 -10.50
CA GLY A 107 16.79 11.42 -11.32
C GLY A 107 16.44 10.04 -10.79
N LYS A 108 17.01 9.63 -9.65
CA LYS A 108 16.68 8.37 -8.98
C LYS A 108 15.75 8.66 -7.82
N VAL A 109 14.69 7.87 -7.68
CA VAL A 109 13.85 7.92 -6.48
C VAL A 109 14.72 7.57 -5.26
N PRO A 110 14.52 8.20 -4.09
CA PRO A 110 15.23 7.80 -2.88
C PRO A 110 14.76 6.42 -2.39
N ASP A 111 15.70 5.65 -1.85
CA ASP A 111 15.49 4.26 -1.45
C ASP A 111 15.41 4.06 0.07
N THR A 112 15.09 5.15 0.80
CA THR A 112 14.83 5.17 2.24
C THR A 112 13.49 5.85 2.53
N ILE A 113 12.81 5.40 3.60
CA ILE A 113 11.50 5.93 3.97
C ILE A 113 11.56 7.42 4.33
N ASP A 114 12.58 7.84 5.08
CA ASP A 114 12.67 9.22 5.58
C ASP A 114 12.91 10.21 4.44
N GLU A 115 13.67 9.84 3.41
CA GLU A 115 13.83 10.66 2.21
C GLU A 115 12.56 10.66 1.36
N LEU A 116 11.89 9.51 1.18
CA LEU A 116 10.62 9.44 0.47
C LEU A 116 9.54 10.32 1.11
N LEU A 117 9.52 10.43 2.45
CA LEU A 117 8.58 11.30 3.18
C LEU A 117 8.82 12.80 2.94
N LYS A 118 10.00 13.21 2.45
CA LYS A 118 10.25 14.59 2.03
C LYS A 118 9.61 14.94 0.69
N LEU A 119 9.21 13.94 -0.11
CA LEU A 119 8.47 14.16 -1.34
C LEU A 119 7.03 14.55 -0.99
N LYS A 120 6.63 15.77 -1.31
CA LYS A 120 5.29 16.29 -0.99
C LYS A 120 4.23 15.37 -1.58
N GLY A 121 3.26 14.95 -0.77
CA GLY A 121 2.21 14.01 -1.18
C GLY A 121 2.56 12.53 -1.00
N VAL A 122 3.78 12.19 -0.57
CA VAL A 122 4.18 10.85 -0.18
C VAL A 122 3.97 10.67 1.32
N GLY A 123 3.05 9.78 1.69
CA GLY A 123 2.88 9.34 3.08
C GLY A 123 3.64 8.06 3.36
N ARG A 124 3.66 7.64 4.63
CA ARG A 124 4.36 6.43 5.11
C ARG A 124 3.97 5.15 4.35
N LYS A 125 2.69 5.00 3.97
CA LYS A 125 2.22 3.86 3.16
C LYS A 125 2.85 3.86 1.76
N THR A 126 2.78 4.99 1.06
CA THR A 126 3.39 5.15 -0.27
C THR A 126 4.89 4.90 -0.22
N ALA A 127 5.58 5.46 0.77
CA ALA A 127 7.01 5.23 0.95
C ALA A 127 7.32 3.73 1.10
N ASN A 128 6.59 3.01 1.98
CA ASN A 128 6.77 1.58 2.13
C ASN A 128 6.51 0.79 0.83
N ILE A 129 5.48 1.16 0.05
CA ILE A 129 5.20 0.50 -1.24
C ILE A 129 6.34 0.71 -2.24
N VAL A 130 6.94 1.91 -2.29
CA VAL A 130 8.09 2.19 -3.17
C VAL A 130 9.30 1.35 -2.74
N ILE A 131 9.57 1.25 -1.43
CA ILE A 131 10.64 0.42 -0.89
C ILE A 131 10.44 -1.06 -1.22
N THR A 132 9.23 -1.58 -1.03
CA THR A 132 8.95 -3.01 -1.23
C THR A 132 8.80 -3.39 -2.69
N LEU A 133 7.94 -2.70 -3.44
CA LEU A 133 7.63 -3.06 -4.83
C LEU A 133 8.64 -2.48 -5.83
N GLY A 134 9.11 -1.25 -5.60
CA GLY A 134 10.12 -0.62 -6.44
C GLY A 134 11.52 -1.16 -6.17
N TYR A 135 11.98 -1.09 -4.92
CA TYR A 135 13.35 -1.52 -4.60
C TYR A 135 13.50 -2.99 -4.26
N SER A 136 12.41 -3.78 -4.23
CA SER A 136 12.44 -5.18 -3.75
C SER A 136 13.05 -5.33 -2.35
N LYS A 137 12.99 -4.30 -1.51
CA LYS A 137 13.51 -4.34 -0.15
C LYS A 137 12.45 -4.87 0.80
N GLN A 138 12.91 -5.47 1.90
CA GLN A 138 12.02 -5.88 2.98
C GLN A 138 11.37 -4.65 3.62
N GLY A 139 10.05 -4.69 3.78
CA GLY A 139 9.29 -3.62 4.41
C GLY A 139 7.90 -4.09 4.82
N VAL A 140 7.41 -3.56 5.94
CA VAL A 140 6.07 -3.84 6.44
C VAL A 140 5.16 -2.68 6.08
N CYS A 141 4.22 -2.91 5.16
CA CYS A 141 3.24 -1.90 4.78
C CYS A 141 2.03 -1.97 5.72
N VAL A 142 1.83 -0.93 6.54
CA VAL A 142 0.68 -0.84 7.44
C VAL A 142 -0.31 0.19 6.95
N ASP A 143 -1.54 -0.25 6.70
CA ASP A 143 -2.69 0.62 6.48
C ASP A 143 -3.77 0.42 7.55
N THR A 144 -4.96 0.98 7.32
CA THR A 144 -6.06 0.89 8.28
C THR A 144 -6.59 -0.54 8.47
N HIS A 145 -6.44 -1.44 7.49
CA HIS A 145 -6.80 -2.84 7.62
C HIS A 145 -5.77 -3.57 8.47
N VAL A 146 -4.50 -3.46 8.11
CA VAL A 146 -3.38 -4.08 8.83
C VAL A 146 -3.37 -3.62 10.29
N HIS A 147 -3.45 -2.31 10.52
CA HIS A 147 -3.51 -1.74 11.87
C HIS A 147 -4.72 -2.29 12.66
N ARG A 148 -5.93 -2.20 12.11
CA ARG A 148 -7.15 -2.65 12.80
C ARG A 148 -7.11 -4.14 13.12
N ILE A 149 -6.78 -4.97 12.14
CA ILE A 149 -6.86 -6.43 12.28
C ILE A 149 -5.76 -6.94 13.21
N SER A 150 -4.53 -6.46 13.06
CA SER A 150 -3.42 -6.87 13.93
C SER A 150 -3.68 -6.53 15.40
N ASN A 151 -4.35 -5.40 15.68
CA ASN A 151 -4.75 -5.02 17.04
C ASN A 151 -5.98 -5.80 17.54
N ARG A 152 -7.01 -6.05 16.72
CA ARG A 152 -8.17 -6.88 17.09
C ARG A 152 -7.79 -8.32 17.40
N TRP A 153 -6.89 -8.87 16.59
CA TRP A 153 -6.29 -10.18 16.79
C TRP A 153 -5.34 -10.20 18.01
N GLY A 154 -4.97 -9.04 18.55
CA GLY A 154 -4.03 -8.98 19.68
C GLY A 154 -2.62 -9.43 19.33
N TYR A 155 -2.30 -9.56 18.05
CA TYR A 155 -0.95 -9.86 17.59
C TYR A 155 0.01 -8.72 17.95
N VAL A 156 -0.47 -7.48 17.87
CA VAL A 156 0.19 -6.27 18.39
C VAL A 156 -0.78 -5.46 19.26
N LYS A 157 -0.24 -4.54 20.06
CA LYS A 157 -1.02 -3.58 20.87
C LYS A 157 -0.46 -2.18 20.69
N THR A 158 -1.10 -1.39 19.82
CA THR A 158 -0.56 -0.12 19.30
C THR A 158 -1.67 0.88 19.06
N LYS A 159 -1.35 2.19 19.09
CA LYS A 159 -2.36 3.27 18.99
C LYS A 159 -2.53 3.82 17.58
N ASN A 160 -1.53 3.63 16.71
CA ASN A 160 -1.54 4.17 15.35
C ASN A 160 -0.77 3.26 14.38
N PRO A 161 -0.95 3.43 13.05
CA PRO A 161 -0.28 2.60 12.04
C PRO A 161 1.25 2.61 12.11
N ILE A 162 1.87 3.72 12.51
CA ILE A 162 3.33 3.82 12.63
C ILE A 162 3.83 2.92 13.75
N GLN A 163 3.19 2.97 14.92
CA GLN A 163 3.51 2.05 16.03
C GLN A 163 3.29 0.59 15.65
N THR A 164 2.22 0.30 14.89
CA THR A 164 2.00 -1.06 14.34
C THR A 164 3.14 -1.47 13.41
N GLU A 165 3.62 -0.59 12.53
CA GLU A 165 4.73 -0.88 11.62
C GLU A 165 5.98 -1.32 12.40
N PHE A 166 6.38 -0.55 13.42
CA PHE A 166 7.54 -0.88 14.24
C PHE A 166 7.33 -2.16 15.07
N ALA A 167 6.16 -2.32 15.70
CA ALA A 167 5.85 -3.53 16.46
C ALA A 167 5.83 -4.79 15.58
N LEU A 168 5.37 -4.69 14.33
CA LEU A 168 5.43 -5.79 13.36
C LEU A 168 6.86 -6.05 12.91
N ARG A 169 7.70 -5.03 12.68
CA ARG A 169 9.11 -5.24 12.34
C ARG A 169 9.89 -5.99 13.43
N GLU A 170 9.50 -5.81 14.70
CA GLU A 170 10.11 -6.51 15.84
C GLU A 170 9.61 -7.96 16.01
N LYS A 171 8.36 -8.24 15.62
CA LYS A 171 7.66 -9.49 15.99
C LYS A 171 7.29 -10.40 14.81
N LEU A 172 6.99 -9.84 13.65
CA LEU A 172 6.58 -10.57 12.45
C LEU A 172 7.80 -11.19 11.77
N PRO A 173 7.83 -12.51 11.51
CA PRO A 173 8.89 -13.14 10.73
C PRO A 173 9.04 -12.48 9.34
N GLN A 174 10.27 -12.27 8.88
CA GLN A 174 10.57 -11.49 7.68
C GLN A 174 9.96 -12.09 6.42
N GLU A 175 9.81 -13.41 6.34
CA GLU A 175 9.16 -14.12 5.24
C GLU A 175 7.72 -13.66 5.00
N HIS A 176 7.05 -13.11 6.02
CA HIS A 176 5.68 -12.66 5.93
C HIS A 176 5.53 -11.16 5.63
N TRP A 177 6.60 -10.36 5.69
CA TRP A 177 6.50 -8.89 5.65
C TRP A 177 5.80 -8.36 4.39
N ILE A 178 6.11 -8.94 3.24
CA ILE A 178 5.58 -8.51 1.95
C ILE A 178 4.11 -8.92 1.81
N GLU A 179 3.77 -10.19 2.09
CA GLU A 179 2.40 -10.72 1.90
C GLU A 179 1.41 -10.25 2.98
N TYR A 180 1.89 -9.83 4.15
CA TYR A 180 1.03 -9.50 5.30
C TYR A 180 0.01 -8.40 4.98
N ASN A 181 0.39 -7.38 4.21
CA ASN A 181 -0.53 -6.31 3.83
C ASN A 181 -1.67 -6.85 2.95
N ASP A 182 -1.32 -7.54 1.86
CA ASP A 182 -2.28 -8.04 0.88
C ASP A 182 -3.28 -9.02 1.51
N ILE A 183 -2.79 -9.91 2.38
CA ILE A 183 -3.63 -10.86 3.12
C ILE A 183 -4.66 -10.09 3.97
N LEU A 184 -4.19 -9.16 4.80
CA LEU A 184 -5.06 -8.48 5.75
C LEU A 184 -5.98 -7.44 5.12
N VAL A 185 -5.56 -6.78 4.04
CA VAL A 185 -6.45 -5.90 3.26
C VAL A 185 -7.60 -6.71 2.70
N THR A 186 -7.30 -7.80 2.00
CA THR A 186 -8.31 -8.68 1.38
C THR A 186 -9.25 -9.26 2.44
N TYR A 187 -8.70 -9.77 3.54
CA TYR A 187 -9.50 -10.29 4.64
C TYR A 187 -10.35 -9.21 5.34
N GLY A 188 -9.79 -8.00 5.49
CA GLY A 188 -10.44 -6.87 6.13
C GLY A 188 -11.56 -6.23 5.33
N GLN A 189 -11.56 -6.40 4.01
CA GLN A 189 -12.63 -5.95 3.13
C GLN A 189 -13.83 -6.92 3.17
N ASN A 190 -13.58 -8.22 3.37
CA ASN A 190 -14.60 -9.26 3.22
C ASN A 190 -15.16 -9.81 4.54
N VAL A 191 -14.30 -9.98 5.55
CA VAL A 191 -14.60 -10.66 6.83
C VAL A 191 -14.44 -9.71 8.02
N CYS A 192 -13.22 -9.24 8.29
CA CYS A 192 -12.92 -8.39 9.46
C CYS A 192 -13.18 -6.89 9.16
N VAL A 193 -14.42 -6.60 8.77
CA VAL A 193 -14.86 -5.26 8.39
C VAL A 193 -14.86 -4.28 9.58
N PRO A 194 -14.75 -2.96 9.35
CA PRO A 194 -14.65 -1.97 10.43
C PRO A 194 -15.84 -1.97 11.39
N ILE A 195 -17.06 -2.08 10.88
CA ILE A 195 -18.30 -2.05 11.67
C ILE A 195 -18.92 -3.45 11.65
N SER A 196 -19.12 -4.03 12.83
CA SER A 196 -19.67 -5.38 13.01
C SER A 196 -18.94 -6.41 12.12
N PRO A 197 -17.68 -6.78 12.45
CA PRO A 197 -16.97 -7.82 11.72
C PRO A 197 -17.77 -9.13 11.71
N LYS A 198 -17.61 -9.92 10.64
CA LYS A 198 -18.30 -11.20 10.45
C LYS A 198 -17.56 -12.33 11.18
N CYS A 199 -17.50 -12.26 12.51
CA CYS A 199 -16.83 -13.24 13.35
C CYS A 199 -17.45 -14.65 13.25
N SER A 200 -18.76 -14.80 13.01
CA SER A 200 -19.40 -16.13 12.86
C SER A 200 -18.86 -16.97 11.71
N ILE A 201 -18.31 -16.33 10.68
CA ILE A 201 -17.69 -16.98 9.52
C ILE A 201 -16.17 -16.78 9.48
N CYS A 202 -15.59 -16.22 10.55
CA CYS A 202 -14.18 -15.88 10.61
C CYS A 202 -13.33 -17.15 10.84
N THR A 203 -12.59 -17.57 9.81
CA THR A 203 -11.73 -18.76 9.84
C THR A 203 -10.66 -18.76 10.94
N ILE A 204 -10.28 -17.58 11.45
CA ILE A 204 -9.30 -17.42 12.52
C ILE A 204 -9.92 -17.02 13.86
N GLU A 205 -11.23 -17.16 14.03
CA GLU A 205 -11.95 -16.72 15.24
C GLU A 205 -11.35 -17.30 16.52
N LYS A 206 -11.00 -18.60 16.51
CA LYS A 206 -10.38 -19.29 17.66
C LYS A 206 -9.06 -18.68 18.12
N TYR A 207 -8.35 -17.96 17.24
CA TYR A 207 -7.09 -17.29 17.56
C TYR A 207 -7.29 -15.80 17.89
N CYS A 208 -8.51 -15.27 17.73
CA CYS A 208 -8.79 -13.85 17.81
C CYS A 208 -9.50 -13.49 19.12
N PRO A 209 -8.84 -12.75 20.04
CA PRO A 209 -9.47 -12.26 21.27
C PRO A 209 -10.47 -11.12 21.02
N LYS A 210 -10.64 -10.66 19.77
CA LYS A 210 -11.60 -9.62 19.37
C LYS A 210 -11.42 -8.31 20.18
N ILE A 211 -10.17 -7.92 20.43
CA ILE A 211 -9.85 -6.73 21.23
C ILE A 211 -10.53 -5.50 20.61
N SER A 212 -11.23 -4.73 21.44
CA SER A 212 -11.97 -3.53 21.04
C SER A 212 -13.06 -3.77 19.98
N VAL A 213 -13.61 -4.99 19.90
CA VAL A 213 -14.79 -5.31 19.09
C VAL A 213 -16.01 -5.41 20.01
N LEU A 214 -16.86 -4.38 19.99
CA LEU A 214 -18.07 -4.33 20.85
C LEU A 214 -19.26 -5.09 20.26
N LYS A 215 -19.38 -5.12 18.94
CA LYS A 215 -20.43 -5.82 18.21
C LYS A 215 -19.81 -6.58 17.06
N HIS A 216 -20.22 -7.82 16.85
CA HIS A 216 -19.86 -8.64 15.71
C HIS A 216 -21.06 -9.51 15.31
N ARG A 217 -21.03 -10.04 14.10
CA ARG A 217 -22.02 -10.99 13.62
C ARG A 217 -21.37 -12.25 13.09
#